data_AF-A0A4Q1VEK5-F1
#
_entry.id   AF-A0A4Q1VEK5-F1
#
_cell.length_a   1.000
_cell.length_b   1.000
_cell.length_c   1.000
_cell.angle_alpha   90.00
_cell.angle_beta   90.00
_cell.angle_gamma   90.00
#
_symmetry.space_group_name_H-M   'P 1'
#
loop_
_entity.id
_entity.type
_entity.pdbx_description
1 polymer ?
#
loop_
_entity_poly.entity_id
_entity_poly.type
_entity_poly.pdbx_seq_one_letter_code
_entity_poly.pdbx_strand_id
1 'polypeptide(L)'
;MTVRLHRGDLPDLSRYTGAVAIDTETMGLNPHRDRLCVVQLSPGDGSADVVQIPQGHTDAPNLKALLANPAITKIFHFARFDVAVLYQTFGVMTGPIYCTKIASRLVRTYTDRHGLKDLVREVLNVDLSKQQQSSDWGSDSLTEPQLAYAASDVLHLHGLRERLDAMLVREGRTALAKACFDFLPTRCLLDLQGWEEEDIFAHS
;
A
#
# COMPACT_ATOMS: atom_id res chain seq x y z
N MET A 1 16.58 10.80 -5.85
CA MET A 1 15.76 9.84 -5.08
C MET A 1 16.57 9.43 -3.87
N THR A 2 16.03 9.63 -2.68
CA THR A 2 16.70 9.25 -1.41
C THR A 2 15.96 8.06 -0.82
N VAL A 3 16.66 6.95 -0.62
CA VAL A 3 16.12 5.74 0.03
C VAL A 3 16.82 5.54 1.37
N ARG A 4 16.05 5.35 2.43
CA ARG A 4 16.56 5.10 3.79
C ARG A 4 16.11 3.71 4.22
N LEU A 5 17.08 2.84 4.49
CA LEU A 5 16.81 1.48 4.97
C LEU A 5 16.79 1.46 6.50
N HIS A 6 15.74 0.86 7.06
CA HIS A 6 15.56 0.61 8.49
C HIS A 6 15.29 -0.88 8.71
N ARG A 7 15.38 -1.33 9.97
CA ARG A 7 15.13 -2.72 10.34
C ARG A 7 14.20 -2.80 11.55
N GLY A 8 13.12 -3.54 11.41
CA GLY A 8 12.08 -3.76 12.43
C GLY A 8 11.04 -2.64 12.47
N ASP A 9 11.46 -1.39 12.56
CA ASP A 9 10.56 -0.23 12.68
C ASP A 9 11.17 1.05 12.05
N LEU A 10 10.37 2.10 11.93
CA LEU A 10 10.85 3.45 11.67
C LEU A 10 11.57 4.01 12.91
N PRO A 11 12.58 4.89 12.76
CA PRO A 11 13.26 5.51 13.89
C PRO A 11 12.39 6.57 14.60
N ASP A 12 11.60 7.32 13.83
CA ASP A 12 10.66 8.34 14.30
C ASP A 12 9.62 8.65 13.20
N LEU A 13 8.65 9.53 13.52
CA LEU A 13 7.55 9.91 12.62
C LEU A 13 7.63 11.37 12.12
N SER A 14 8.74 12.07 12.35
CA SER A 14 8.88 13.51 12.08
C SER A 14 8.66 13.90 10.61
N ARG A 15 8.85 12.96 9.69
CA ARG A 15 8.69 13.14 8.24
C ARG A 15 7.25 12.95 7.75
N TYR A 16 6.40 12.37 8.56
CA TYR A 16 5.05 11.96 8.18
C TYR A 16 4.02 12.88 8.84
N THR A 17 4.00 14.15 8.42
CA THR A 17 3.09 15.18 8.94
C THR A 17 1.79 15.31 8.13
N GLY A 18 1.73 14.67 6.96
CA GLY A 18 0.57 14.62 6.07
C GLY A 18 0.27 13.19 5.64
N ALA A 19 -0.38 13.03 4.48
CA ALA A 19 -0.64 11.71 3.92
C ALA A 19 0.67 10.96 3.63
N VAL A 20 0.65 9.65 3.79
CA VAL A 20 1.79 8.75 3.58
C VAL A 20 1.44 7.70 2.54
N ALA A 21 2.32 7.50 1.57
CA ALA A 21 2.23 6.40 0.62
C ALA A 21 2.85 5.16 1.27
N ILE A 22 2.17 4.02 1.20
CA ILE A 22 2.62 2.77 1.79
C ILE A 22 2.38 1.64 0.80
N ASP A 23 3.30 0.67 0.81
CA ASP A 23 3.18 -0.61 0.13
C ASP A 23 3.96 -1.67 0.93
N THR A 24 3.75 -2.96 0.67
CA THR A 24 4.42 -4.04 1.38
C THR A 24 4.98 -5.11 0.47
N GLU A 25 6.09 -5.73 0.89
CA GLU A 25 6.61 -6.95 0.28
C GLU A 25 6.52 -8.12 1.25
N THR A 26 6.19 -9.28 0.71
CA THR A 26 5.92 -10.50 1.46
C THR A 26 6.57 -11.70 0.77
N MET A 27 6.59 -12.86 1.43
CA MET A 27 7.04 -14.11 0.80
C MET A 27 6.10 -14.63 -0.30
N GLY A 28 4.91 -14.05 -0.44
CA GLY A 28 3.84 -14.54 -1.29
C GLY A 28 2.48 -13.97 -0.90
N LEU A 29 1.43 -14.39 -1.59
CA LEU A 29 0.11 -13.74 -1.53
C LEU A 29 -0.85 -14.31 -0.47
N ASN A 30 -0.42 -15.24 0.39
CA ASN A 30 -1.27 -15.77 1.46
C ASN A 30 -0.83 -15.22 2.82
N PRO A 31 -1.56 -14.25 3.43
CA PRO A 31 -1.18 -13.64 4.71
C PRO A 31 -1.04 -14.62 5.89
N HIS A 32 -1.67 -15.80 5.84
CA HIS A 32 -1.54 -16.82 6.88
C HIS A 32 -0.27 -17.66 6.79
N ARG A 33 0.36 -17.71 5.60
CA ARG A 33 1.55 -18.51 5.32
C ARG A 33 2.78 -17.63 5.07
N ASP A 34 2.59 -16.56 4.31
CA ASP A 34 3.63 -15.75 3.72
C ASP A 34 3.82 -14.49 4.56
N ARG A 35 4.91 -14.45 5.33
CA ARG A 35 5.19 -13.36 6.27
C ARG A 35 5.42 -12.01 5.57
N LEU A 36 5.16 -10.93 6.30
CA LEU A 36 5.66 -9.60 5.98
C LEU A 36 7.19 -9.58 5.99
N CYS A 37 7.77 -8.95 4.95
CA CYS A 37 9.21 -8.84 4.77
C CYS A 37 9.66 -7.38 4.72
N VAL A 38 8.89 -6.50 4.06
CA VAL A 38 9.23 -5.09 3.91
C VAL A 38 7.97 -4.24 4.01
N VAL A 39 8.10 -3.08 4.66
CA VAL A 39 7.15 -1.97 4.56
C VAL A 39 7.86 -0.78 3.94
N GLN A 40 7.39 -0.31 2.79
CA GLN A 40 7.91 0.87 2.13
C GLN A 40 6.97 2.06 2.37
N LEU A 41 7.55 3.23 2.64
CA LEU A 41 6.80 4.44 2.95
C LEU A 41 7.38 5.65 2.19
N SER A 42 6.53 6.56 1.77
CA SER A 42 6.97 7.87 1.26
C SER A 42 6.06 8.99 1.80
N PRO A 43 6.63 10.12 2.23
CA PRO A 43 5.85 11.31 2.59
C PRO A 43 5.44 12.13 1.34
N GLY A 44 5.82 11.71 0.12
CA GLY A 44 5.51 12.41 -1.13
C GLY A 44 6.53 13.47 -1.54
N ASP A 45 7.72 13.50 -0.93
CA ASP A 45 8.80 14.48 -1.19
C ASP A 45 9.89 13.96 -2.15
N GLY A 46 9.67 12.82 -2.80
CA GLY A 46 10.66 12.16 -3.65
C GLY A 46 11.68 11.29 -2.89
N SER A 47 11.48 11.10 -1.59
CA SER A 47 12.21 10.13 -0.77
C SER A 47 11.33 8.99 -0.29
N ALA A 48 11.96 7.88 0.09
CA ALA A 48 11.29 6.72 0.66
C ALA A 48 12.06 6.15 1.86
N ASP A 49 11.31 5.65 2.84
CA ASP A 49 11.81 4.82 3.92
C ASP A 49 11.41 3.37 3.63
N VAL A 50 12.37 2.45 3.70
CA VAL A 50 12.18 1.02 3.47
C VAL A 50 12.50 0.33 4.79
N VAL A 51 11.49 -0.28 5.42
CA VAL A 51 11.63 -0.96 6.70
C VAL A 51 11.64 -2.47 6.45
N GLN A 52 12.79 -3.10 6.61
CA GLN A 52 12.89 -4.56 6.55
C GLN A 52 12.37 -5.17 7.86
N ILE A 53 11.42 -6.10 7.77
CA ILE A 53 10.79 -6.78 8.91
C ILE A 53 11.44 -8.16 9.09
N PRO A 54 12.22 -8.37 10.18
CA PRO A 54 12.82 -9.67 10.47
C PRO A 54 11.77 -10.75 10.71
N GLN A 55 12.13 -12.02 10.46
CA GLN A 55 11.25 -13.13 10.78
C GLN A 55 10.89 -13.17 12.27
N GLY A 56 9.60 -13.37 12.58
CA GLY A 56 9.09 -13.39 13.94
C GLY A 56 8.94 -12.02 14.61
N HIS A 57 9.27 -10.93 13.89
CA HIS A 57 9.08 -9.57 14.38
C HIS A 57 7.59 -9.18 14.31
N THR A 58 6.99 -8.89 15.46
CA THR A 58 5.54 -8.69 15.63
C THR A 58 5.17 -7.34 16.23
N ASP A 59 6.16 -6.50 16.56
CA ASP A 59 5.91 -5.17 17.10
C ASP A 59 6.81 -4.13 16.45
N ALA A 60 6.20 -3.04 16.00
CA ALA A 60 6.84 -1.89 15.38
C ALA A 60 6.10 -0.63 15.84
N PRO A 61 6.37 -0.12 17.06
CA PRO A 61 5.57 0.94 17.68
C PRO A 61 5.37 2.19 16.82
N ASN A 62 6.40 2.64 16.10
CA ASN A 62 6.31 3.84 15.26
C ASN A 62 5.45 3.57 14.02
N LEU A 63 5.68 2.46 13.32
CA LEU A 63 4.81 2.03 12.22
C LEU A 63 3.36 1.89 12.70
N LYS A 64 3.11 1.22 13.84
CA LYS A 64 1.76 1.05 14.39
C LYS A 64 1.09 2.39 14.68
N ALA A 65 1.82 3.32 15.30
CA ALA A 65 1.32 4.66 15.58
C ALA A 65 0.95 5.41 14.28
N LEU A 66 1.77 5.31 13.24
CA LEU A 66 1.50 5.91 11.93
C LEU A 66 0.28 5.28 11.23
N LEU A 67 0.22 3.95 11.20
CA LEU A 67 -0.86 3.18 10.56
C LEU A 67 -2.22 3.46 11.21
N ALA A 68 -2.28 3.60 12.53
CA ALA A 68 -3.51 3.91 13.27
C ALA A 68 -3.83 5.41 13.37
N ASN A 69 -2.92 6.31 12.97
CA ASN A 69 -3.14 7.74 13.15
C ASN A 69 -4.32 8.25 12.29
N PRO A 70 -5.43 8.71 12.89
CA PRO A 70 -6.61 9.10 12.14
C PRO A 70 -6.43 10.40 11.33
N ALA A 71 -5.43 11.22 11.68
CA ALA A 71 -5.11 12.46 10.97
C ALA A 71 -4.27 12.24 9.70
N ILE A 72 -3.68 11.05 9.54
CA ILE A 72 -2.78 10.73 8.43
C ILE A 72 -3.48 9.74 7.50
N THR A 73 -3.73 10.14 6.25
CA THR A 73 -4.23 9.21 5.22
C THR A 73 -3.11 8.30 4.73
N LYS A 74 -3.37 6.99 4.71
CA LYS A 74 -2.45 5.99 4.13
C LYS A 74 -2.87 5.70 2.69
N ILE A 75 -2.00 6.00 1.74
CA ILE A 75 -2.24 5.83 0.30
C ILE A 75 -1.58 4.53 -0.14
N PHE A 76 -2.37 3.61 -0.67
CA PHE A 76 -1.91 2.33 -1.20
C PHE A 76 -2.30 2.18 -2.67
N HIS A 77 -1.65 1.24 -3.36
CA HIS A 77 -2.19 0.65 -4.57
C HIS A 77 -2.63 -0.78 -4.29
N PHE A 78 -3.95 -1.02 -4.28
CA PHE A 78 -4.55 -2.31 -3.87
C PHE A 78 -4.42 -2.64 -2.37
N ALA A 79 -4.77 -1.68 -1.51
CA ALA A 79 -4.67 -1.78 -0.05
C ALA A 79 -5.25 -3.04 0.61
N ARG A 80 -6.18 -3.75 -0.05
CA ARG A 80 -6.84 -4.96 0.46
C ARG A 80 -5.81 -5.98 0.98
N PHE A 81 -4.73 -6.19 0.23
CA PHE A 81 -3.69 -7.14 0.61
C PHE A 81 -2.79 -6.60 1.73
N ASP A 82 -2.21 -5.41 1.53
CA ASP A 82 -1.25 -4.82 2.46
C ASP A 82 -1.83 -4.62 3.86
N VAL A 83 -3.08 -4.14 3.92
CA VAL A 83 -3.77 -3.88 5.19
C VAL A 83 -4.04 -5.19 5.94
N ALA A 84 -4.39 -6.27 5.24
CA ALA A 84 -4.54 -7.60 5.84
C ALA A 84 -3.21 -8.11 6.40
N VAL A 85 -2.12 -8.01 5.63
CA VAL A 85 -0.77 -8.44 6.06
C VAL A 85 -0.27 -7.62 7.25
N LEU A 86 -0.44 -6.30 7.23
CA LEU A 86 -0.05 -5.40 8.33
C LEU A 86 -0.86 -5.70 9.60
N TYR A 87 -2.16 -5.95 9.47
CA TYR A 87 -3.01 -6.34 10.60
C TYR A 87 -2.58 -7.70 11.18
N GLN A 88 -2.37 -8.70 10.32
CA GLN A 88 -1.92 -10.03 10.72
C GLN A 88 -0.56 -9.99 11.44
N THR A 89 0.33 -9.09 11.03
CA THR A 89 1.70 -9.00 11.58
C THR A 89 1.77 -8.18 12.87
N PHE A 90 1.11 -7.01 12.91
CA PHE A 90 1.27 -6.02 13.99
C PHE A 90 0.03 -5.83 14.87
N GLY A 91 -1.10 -6.44 14.50
CA GLY A 91 -2.37 -6.35 15.24
C GLY A 91 -3.02 -4.96 15.20
N VAL A 92 -2.57 -4.07 14.31
CA VAL A 92 -3.08 -2.71 14.18
C VAL A 92 -3.90 -2.58 12.89
N MET A 93 -5.10 -2.02 13.00
CA MET A 93 -5.91 -1.75 11.81
C MET A 93 -5.50 -0.41 11.21
N THR A 94 -5.06 -0.44 9.96
CA THR A 94 -4.64 0.75 9.22
C THR A 94 -5.85 1.61 8.84
N GLY A 95 -5.81 2.90 9.15
CA GLY A 95 -6.88 3.82 8.75
C GLY A 95 -6.61 5.28 9.15
N PRO A 96 -7.10 6.28 8.39
CA PRO A 96 -7.89 6.18 7.15
C PRO A 96 -7.06 5.81 5.91
N ILE A 97 -7.69 5.17 4.92
CA ILE A 97 -7.04 4.65 3.70
C ILE A 97 -7.48 5.43 2.46
N TYR A 98 -6.59 5.55 1.48
CA TYR A 98 -6.89 5.84 0.09
C TYR A 98 -6.33 4.74 -0.80
N CYS A 99 -7.16 4.12 -1.64
CA CYS A 99 -6.70 3.05 -2.54
C CYS A 99 -6.75 3.49 -4.01
N THR A 100 -5.59 3.71 -4.60
CA THR A 100 -5.47 4.17 -6.00
C THR A 100 -6.02 3.15 -7.00
N LYS A 101 -5.97 1.84 -6.70
CA LYS A 101 -6.57 0.81 -7.58
C LYS A 101 -8.10 0.89 -7.60
N ILE A 102 -8.74 1.11 -6.44
CA ILE A 102 -10.19 1.32 -6.37
C ILE A 102 -10.57 2.61 -7.12
N ALA A 103 -9.89 3.73 -6.83
CA ALA A 103 -10.13 4.98 -7.53
C ALA A 103 -9.98 4.83 -9.05
N SER A 104 -8.91 4.16 -9.49
CA SER A 104 -8.65 3.84 -10.90
C SER A 104 -9.78 3.02 -11.53
N ARG A 105 -10.27 1.95 -10.88
CA ARG A 105 -11.42 1.16 -11.37
C ARG A 105 -12.69 1.98 -11.48
N LEU A 106 -12.89 2.93 -10.57
CA LEU A 106 -14.07 3.78 -10.57
C LEU A 106 -14.05 4.84 -11.66
N VAL A 107 -12.89 5.30 -12.17
CA VAL A 107 -12.83 6.46 -13.09
C VAL A 107 -12.18 6.18 -14.44
N ARG A 108 -11.29 5.20 -14.55
CA ARG A 108 -10.64 4.80 -15.81
C ARG A 108 -11.42 3.67 -16.47
N THR A 109 -12.72 3.86 -16.66
CA THR A 109 -13.67 2.82 -17.12
C THR A 109 -13.52 2.43 -18.59
N TYR A 110 -12.57 3.01 -19.31
CA TYR A 110 -12.23 2.70 -20.71
C TYR A 110 -11.14 1.63 -20.84
N THR A 111 -10.64 1.08 -19.73
CA THR A 111 -9.58 0.08 -19.74
C THR A 111 -9.71 -0.88 -18.57
N ASP A 112 -9.28 -2.12 -18.75
CA ASP A 112 -9.17 -3.12 -17.69
C ASP A 112 -7.79 -3.09 -16.97
N ARG A 113 -6.87 -2.23 -17.43
CA ARG A 113 -5.50 -2.15 -16.91
C ARG A 113 -5.42 -1.20 -15.71
N HIS A 114 -5.59 -1.76 -14.52
CA HIS A 114 -5.55 -1.02 -13.26
C HIS A 114 -4.36 -1.35 -12.35
N GLY A 115 -3.37 -2.10 -12.83
CA GLY A 115 -2.13 -2.33 -12.07
C GLY A 115 -1.28 -1.06 -11.95
N LEU A 116 -0.46 -0.97 -10.90
CA LEU A 116 0.32 0.23 -10.56
C LEU A 116 1.16 0.72 -11.74
N LYS A 117 1.93 -0.17 -12.38
CA LYS A 117 2.76 0.17 -13.55
C LYS A 117 1.96 0.82 -14.68
N ASP A 118 0.83 0.23 -15.07
CA ASP A 118 0.01 0.75 -16.16
C ASP A 118 -0.62 2.09 -15.79
N LEU A 119 -1.05 2.21 -14.52
CA LEU A 119 -1.65 3.42 -13.98
C LEU A 119 -0.64 4.57 -13.92
N VAL A 120 0.56 4.35 -13.39
CA VAL A 120 1.64 5.35 -13.33
C VAL A 120 2.07 5.78 -14.73
N ARG A 121 2.21 4.83 -15.66
CA ARG A 121 2.56 5.12 -17.04
C ARG A 121 1.52 6.00 -17.72
N GLU A 122 0.24 5.69 -17.60
CA GLU A 122 -0.81 6.46 -18.26
C GLU A 122 -1.04 7.83 -17.62
N VAL A 123 -1.08 7.88 -16.28
CA VAL A 123 -1.52 9.08 -15.55
C VAL A 123 -0.37 10.05 -15.31
N LEU A 124 0.86 9.54 -15.15
CA LEU A 124 2.03 10.35 -14.81
C LEU A 124 3.13 10.31 -15.88
N ASN A 125 2.98 9.48 -16.92
CA ASN A 125 4.00 9.29 -17.97
C ASN A 125 5.36 8.85 -17.41
N VAL A 126 5.33 7.97 -16.41
CA VAL A 126 6.53 7.38 -15.78
C VAL A 126 6.51 5.86 -15.96
N ASP A 127 7.65 5.28 -16.32
CA ASP A 127 7.81 3.83 -16.47
C ASP A 127 8.35 3.20 -15.18
N LEU A 128 7.61 2.20 -14.67
CA LEU A 128 8.05 1.37 -13.55
C LEU A 128 8.61 0.02 -14.04
N SER A 129 9.70 -0.42 -13.40
CA SER A 129 10.27 -1.75 -13.57
C SER A 129 9.49 -2.76 -12.74
N LYS A 130 9.35 -4.00 -13.24
CA LYS A 130 8.74 -5.13 -12.50
C LYS A 130 9.77 -6.19 -12.08
N GLN A 131 11.06 -5.95 -12.30
CA GLN A 131 12.08 -7.00 -12.23
C GLN A 131 12.26 -7.62 -10.84
N GLN A 132 11.91 -6.90 -9.76
CA GLN A 132 12.11 -7.37 -8.38
C GLN A 132 10.81 -7.79 -7.68
N GLN A 133 9.67 -7.72 -8.37
CA GLN A 133 8.36 -8.10 -7.80
C GLN A 133 8.34 -9.56 -7.32
N SER A 134 9.07 -10.45 -8.00
CA SER A 134 9.19 -11.87 -7.66
C SER A 134 10.62 -12.21 -7.24
N SER A 135 11.18 -11.42 -6.33
CA SER A 135 12.47 -11.66 -5.70
C SER A 135 12.31 -12.29 -4.31
N ASP A 136 13.39 -12.82 -3.74
CA ASP A 136 13.38 -13.31 -2.35
C ASP A 136 13.44 -12.12 -1.38
N TRP A 137 12.27 -11.64 -0.98
CA TRP A 137 12.12 -10.60 0.04
C TRP A 137 12.43 -11.10 1.46
N GLY A 138 12.53 -12.43 1.65
CA GLY A 138 12.80 -13.06 2.92
C GLY A 138 14.26 -13.05 3.35
N SER A 139 15.17 -12.67 2.44
CA SER A 139 16.61 -12.57 2.67
C SER A 139 16.97 -11.71 3.88
N ASP A 140 18.06 -12.07 4.56
CA ASP A 140 18.59 -11.33 5.72
C ASP A 140 18.97 -9.89 5.38
N SER A 141 19.38 -9.65 4.13
CA SER A 141 19.68 -8.33 3.58
C SER A 141 18.96 -8.10 2.24
N LEU A 142 18.54 -6.85 2.03
CA LEU A 142 17.96 -6.39 0.77
C LEU A 142 19.06 -5.91 -0.17
N THR A 143 18.95 -6.28 -1.44
CA THR A 143 19.86 -5.82 -2.50
C THR A 143 19.51 -4.40 -2.95
N GLU A 144 20.45 -3.69 -3.56
CA GLU A 144 20.19 -2.36 -4.13
C GLU A 144 19.03 -2.33 -5.14
N PRO A 145 18.90 -3.32 -6.06
CA PRO A 145 17.74 -3.40 -6.95
C PRO A 145 16.40 -3.55 -6.20
N GLN A 146 16.36 -4.35 -5.13
CA GLN A 146 15.16 -4.50 -4.30
C GLN A 146 14.79 -3.19 -3.60
N LEU A 147 15.78 -2.48 -3.03
CA LEU A 147 15.56 -1.17 -2.41
C LEU A 147 15.03 -0.14 -3.41
N ALA A 148 15.60 -0.11 -4.62
CA ALA A 148 15.16 0.79 -5.68
C ALA A 148 13.73 0.48 -6.14
N TYR A 149 13.40 -0.82 -6.29
CA TYR A 149 12.06 -1.27 -6.63
C TYR A 149 11.03 -0.89 -5.56
N ALA A 150 11.26 -1.28 -4.30
CA ALA A 150 10.33 -1.03 -3.19
C ALA A 150 10.07 0.47 -3.01
N ALA A 151 11.10 1.31 -3.15
CA ALA A 151 10.92 2.75 -3.13
C ALA A 151 10.08 3.26 -4.31
N SER A 152 10.30 2.74 -5.53
CA SER A 152 9.56 3.20 -6.71
C SER A 152 8.04 2.94 -6.65
N ASP A 153 7.61 1.89 -5.93
CA ASP A 153 6.19 1.55 -5.78
C ASP A 153 5.41 2.55 -4.89
N VAL A 154 6.09 3.30 -4.03
CA VAL A 154 5.44 4.32 -3.16
C VAL A 154 5.64 5.76 -3.62
N LEU A 155 6.72 6.07 -4.35
CA LEU A 155 7.09 7.45 -4.70
C LEU A 155 6.05 8.18 -5.56
N HIS A 156 5.22 7.45 -6.30
CA HIS A 156 4.26 8.05 -7.23
C HIS A 156 2.81 8.05 -6.72
N LEU A 157 2.53 7.47 -5.55
CA LEU A 157 1.15 7.30 -5.07
C LEU A 157 0.46 8.63 -4.72
N HIS A 158 1.20 9.63 -4.20
CA HIS A 158 0.64 10.98 -3.98
C HIS A 158 0.22 11.64 -5.29
N GLY A 159 1.08 11.60 -6.31
CA GLY A 159 0.78 12.15 -7.64
C GLY A 159 -0.39 11.42 -8.32
N LEU A 160 -0.47 10.09 -8.16
CA LEU A 160 -1.63 9.32 -8.62
C LEU A 160 -2.92 9.76 -7.93
N ARG A 161 -2.90 9.87 -6.60
CA ARG A 161 -4.06 10.33 -5.83
C ARG A 161 -4.57 11.69 -6.34
N GLU A 162 -3.68 12.67 -6.54
CA GLU A 162 -4.06 14.00 -7.04
C GLU A 162 -4.83 13.92 -8.37
N ARG A 163 -4.30 13.15 -9.32
CA ARG A 163 -4.93 13.00 -10.65
C ARG A 163 -6.23 12.21 -10.59
N LEU A 164 -6.27 11.15 -9.78
CA LEU A 164 -7.47 10.33 -9.61
C LEU A 164 -8.57 11.09 -8.86
N ASP A 165 -8.23 11.95 -7.91
CA ASP A 165 -9.20 12.81 -7.21
C ASP A 165 -9.86 13.79 -8.18
N ALA A 166 -9.09 14.41 -9.07
CA ALA A 166 -9.64 15.25 -10.13
C ALA A 166 -10.61 14.47 -11.06
N MET A 167 -10.27 13.24 -11.41
CA MET A 167 -11.14 12.38 -12.21
C MET A 167 -12.39 11.94 -11.44
N LEU A 168 -12.27 11.58 -10.16
CA LEU A 168 -13.40 11.21 -9.29
C LEU A 168 -14.41 12.34 -9.17
N VAL A 169 -13.93 13.57 -9.02
CA VAL A 169 -14.77 14.78 -9.00
C VAL A 169 -15.46 14.97 -10.35
N ARG A 170 -14.71 14.91 -11.46
CA ARG A 170 -15.26 15.07 -12.82
C ARG A 170 -16.37 14.06 -13.11
N GLU A 171 -16.19 12.80 -12.71
CA GLU A 171 -17.15 11.72 -12.94
C GLU A 171 -18.26 11.64 -11.87
N GLY A 172 -18.23 12.48 -10.84
CA GLY A 172 -19.22 12.47 -9.74
C GLY A 172 -19.14 11.22 -8.85
N ARG A 173 -17.98 10.58 -8.74
CA ARG A 173 -17.79 9.28 -8.03
C ARG A 173 -17.02 9.39 -6.72
N THR A 174 -16.70 10.61 -6.26
CA THR A 174 -15.93 10.86 -5.03
C THR A 174 -16.56 10.23 -3.78
N ALA A 175 -17.87 10.38 -3.59
CA ALA A 175 -18.56 9.81 -2.42
C ALA A 175 -18.54 8.27 -2.42
N LEU A 176 -18.69 7.67 -3.61
CA LEU A 176 -18.61 6.21 -3.78
C LEU A 176 -17.20 5.71 -3.46
N ALA A 177 -16.16 6.36 -3.99
CA ALA A 177 -14.78 6.01 -3.67
C ALA A 177 -14.50 6.08 -2.17
N LYS A 178 -14.97 7.15 -1.50
CA LYS A 178 -14.83 7.29 -0.05
C LYS A 178 -15.49 6.13 0.70
N ALA A 179 -16.73 5.76 0.36
CA ALA A 179 -17.42 4.64 0.98
C ALA A 179 -16.67 3.31 0.76
N CYS A 180 -16.10 3.09 -0.42
CA CYS A 180 -15.23 1.94 -0.68
C CYS A 180 -13.97 1.96 0.20
N PHE A 181 -13.33 3.12 0.36
CA PHE A 181 -12.14 3.24 1.21
C PHE A 181 -12.44 3.00 2.68
N ASP A 182 -13.56 3.51 3.18
CA ASP A 182 -14.00 3.32 4.56
C ASP A 182 -14.33 1.83 4.85
N PHE A 183 -14.79 1.08 3.85
CA PHE A 183 -15.09 -0.35 3.97
C PHE A 183 -13.85 -1.26 3.87
N LEU A 184 -12.73 -0.78 3.30
CA LEU A 184 -11.52 -1.60 3.07
C LEU A 184 -11.01 -2.33 4.33
N PRO A 185 -10.88 -1.69 5.52
CA PRO A 185 -10.51 -2.38 6.75
C PRO A 185 -11.38 -3.62 7.03
N THR A 186 -12.70 -3.49 6.87
CA THR A 186 -13.64 -4.59 7.05
C THR A 186 -13.45 -5.67 5.99
N ARG A 187 -13.26 -5.28 4.71
CA ARG A 187 -12.97 -6.25 3.64
C ARG A 187 -11.71 -7.07 3.93
N CYS A 188 -10.67 -6.45 4.51
CA CYS A 188 -9.45 -7.14 4.90
C CYS A 188 -9.71 -8.15 6.04
N LEU A 189 -10.52 -7.79 7.04
CA LEU A 189 -10.89 -8.70 8.12
C LEU A 189 -11.70 -9.89 7.60
N LEU A 190 -12.59 -9.68 6.63
CA LEU A 190 -13.33 -10.75 5.98
C LEU A 190 -12.38 -11.73 5.27
N ASP A 191 -11.35 -11.22 4.57
CA ASP A 191 -10.35 -12.06 3.91
C ASP A 191 -9.59 -12.92 4.92
N LEU A 192 -9.13 -12.32 6.01
CA LEU A 192 -8.41 -13.04 7.08
C LEU A 192 -9.29 -14.06 7.84
N GLN A 193 -10.61 -14.01 7.65
CA GLN A 193 -11.56 -14.93 8.27
C GLN A 193 -12.10 -15.98 7.29
N GLY A 194 -11.56 -16.06 6.07
CA GLY A 194 -11.88 -17.11 5.10
C GLY A 194 -12.91 -16.73 4.04
N TRP A 195 -13.22 -15.44 3.86
CA TRP A 195 -14.11 -14.94 2.81
C TRP A 195 -13.36 -14.29 1.64
N GLU A 196 -12.08 -14.56 1.45
CA GLU A 196 -11.21 -13.90 0.47
C GLU A 196 -11.64 -14.10 -0.98
N GLU A 197 -12.17 -15.27 -1.32
CA GLU A 197 -12.70 -15.59 -2.66
C GLU A 197 -14.18 -15.21 -2.82
N GLU A 198 -14.83 -14.73 -1.76
CA GLU A 198 -16.26 -14.44 -1.71
C GLU A 198 -16.52 -12.92 -1.72
N ASP A 199 -17.41 -12.48 -2.61
CA ASP A 199 -18.03 -11.16 -2.45
C ASP A 199 -19.18 -11.28 -1.44
N ILE A 200 -18.98 -10.74 -0.24
CA ILE A 200 -19.98 -10.82 0.85
C ILE A 200 -21.32 -10.16 0.50
N PHE A 201 -21.37 -9.37 -0.57
CA PHE A 201 -22.59 -8.75 -1.08
C PHE A 201 -23.26 -9.57 -2.19
N ALA A 202 -22.62 -10.62 -2.71
CA ALA A 202 -23.19 -11.52 -3.69
C ALA A 202 -24.09 -12.58 -3.04
N HIS A 203 -24.90 -13.27 -3.85
CA HIS A 203 -25.76 -14.36 -3.37
C HIS A 203 -24.97 -15.61 -2.97
N SER A 204 -23.88 -15.88 -3.70
CA SER A 204 -22.93 -16.99 -3.59
C SER A 204 -21.75 -16.75 -4.52
#